data_AF-A0A7J8CZH9-F1
#
_entry.id   AF-A0A7J8CZH9-F1
#
_cell.length_a   1.000
_cell.length_b   1.000
_cell.length_c   1.000
_cell.angle_alpha   90.00
_cell.angle_beta   90.00
_cell.angle_gamma   90.00
#
_symmetry.space_group_name_H-M   'P 1'
#
loop_
_entity.id
_entity.type
_entity.pdbx_description
1 polymer ?
#
loop_
_entity_poly.entity_id
_entity_poly.type
_entity_poly.pdbx_seq_one_letter_code
_entity_poly.pdbx_strand_id
1 'polypeptide(L)'
;MGLKYQGLCPPVARSQDDFDPGAKFHIPSSVPYIRYFVGFIIQFQFHEALCKAAGHKGPLHQCDIFQSKEAGKRLGDAMKLGYSKPWPEAMKLITGQPNMSASAMMNYFKPLLDWLLTENGRHGEQLGWPQYNWTPDSVRSEASFPGNGRVNFLGLNLEEQQARVGQWVLLFLGVALLVATLGLTQRLFSIRSHSIHRPHRGPQFGSEVELRHS
;
A
#
# COMPACT_ATOMS: atom_id res chain seq x y z
N MET A 1 13.62 -2.95 11.39
CA MET A 1 13.76 -1.48 11.56
C MET A 1 12.42 -0.79 11.79
N GLY A 2 11.34 -1.21 11.09
CA GLY A 2 10.01 -0.61 11.17
C GLY A 2 9.46 -0.46 12.59
N LEU A 3 9.15 -1.57 13.28
CA LEU A 3 8.50 -1.50 14.59
C LEU A 3 9.35 -0.82 15.66
N LYS A 4 10.59 -1.29 15.89
CA LYS A 4 11.44 -0.80 17.00
C LYS A 4 11.72 0.71 16.95
N TYR A 5 11.91 1.30 15.77
CA TYR A 5 12.34 2.70 15.63
C TYR A 5 11.27 3.63 15.08
N GLN A 6 10.32 3.13 14.27
CA GLN A 6 9.32 3.95 13.58
C GLN A 6 7.89 3.65 14.04
N GLY A 7 7.64 2.57 14.78
CA GLY A 7 6.29 2.18 15.18
C GLY A 7 5.43 1.67 14.03
N LEU A 8 6.05 1.15 12.97
CA LEU A 8 5.34 0.66 11.78
C LEU A 8 5.28 -0.86 11.75
N CYS A 9 4.10 -1.40 11.39
CA CYS A 9 3.88 -2.80 11.05
C CYS A 9 3.57 -2.95 9.55
N PRO A 10 3.92 -4.08 8.93
CA PRO A 10 3.52 -4.34 7.55
C PRO A 10 2.00 -4.56 7.48
N PRO A 11 1.31 -4.07 6.43
CA PRO A 11 -0.14 -4.21 6.31
C PRO A 11 -0.60 -5.63 5.95
N VAL A 12 0.32 -6.50 5.51
CA VAL A 12 0.10 -7.92 5.19
C VAL A 12 1.28 -8.69 5.77
N ALA A 13 1.07 -9.92 6.23
CA ALA A 13 2.16 -10.78 6.67
C ALA A 13 3.31 -10.90 5.64
N ARG A 14 4.55 -11.02 6.13
CA ARG A 14 5.74 -11.28 5.30
C ARG A 14 6.14 -12.74 5.39
N SER A 15 6.58 -13.28 4.27
CA SER A 15 7.18 -14.61 4.14
C SER A 15 8.70 -14.54 4.21
N GLN A 16 9.37 -15.71 4.23
CA GLN A 16 10.83 -15.77 4.14
C GLN A 16 11.37 -15.41 2.75
N ASP A 17 10.52 -15.44 1.73
CA ASP A 17 10.89 -15.10 0.35
C ASP A 17 10.89 -13.58 0.10
N ASP A 18 10.31 -12.79 1.02
CA ASP A 18 10.20 -11.34 0.90
C ASP A 18 11.49 -10.64 1.32
N PHE A 19 11.99 -9.75 0.45
CA PHE A 19 13.12 -8.87 0.74
C PHE A 19 12.73 -7.39 0.67
N ASP A 20 11.88 -6.95 1.60
CA ASP A 20 11.40 -5.56 1.72
C ASP A 20 12.53 -4.51 1.65
N PRO A 21 13.72 -4.69 2.28
CA PRO A 21 14.81 -3.73 2.16
C PRO A 21 15.25 -3.49 0.70
N GLY A 22 15.18 -4.51 -0.16
CA GLY A 22 15.53 -4.40 -1.58
C GLY A 22 14.64 -3.42 -2.36
N ALA A 23 13.43 -3.14 -1.87
CA ALA A 23 12.53 -2.15 -2.46
C ALA A 23 12.95 -0.69 -2.17
N LYS A 24 13.97 -0.47 -1.32
CA LYS A 24 14.53 0.87 -1.06
C LYS A 24 15.83 1.05 -1.83
N PHE A 25 15.84 1.98 -2.81
CA PHE A 25 16.95 2.31 -3.72
C PHE A 25 18.38 2.17 -3.16
N HIS A 26 18.63 2.66 -1.94
CA HIS A 26 19.95 2.65 -1.31
C HIS A 26 20.52 1.25 -1.06
N ILE A 27 19.65 0.25 -0.88
CA ILE A 27 20.03 -1.15 -0.65
C ILE A 27 20.60 -1.79 -1.94
N PRO A 28 19.86 -1.87 -3.08
CA PRO A 28 20.42 -2.42 -4.31
C PRO A 28 21.51 -1.56 -4.92
N SER A 29 21.52 -0.24 -4.65
CA SER A 29 22.55 0.66 -5.17
C SER A 29 23.79 0.76 -4.28
N SER A 30 23.84 0.02 -3.16
CA SER A 30 24.95 0.03 -2.19
C SER A 30 25.37 1.44 -1.73
N VAL A 31 24.40 2.32 -1.47
CA VAL A 31 24.64 3.70 -1.01
C VAL A 31 24.40 3.82 0.50
N PRO A 32 25.42 4.14 1.32
CA PRO A 32 25.28 4.25 2.78
C PRO A 32 24.21 5.24 3.24
N TYR A 33 23.31 4.83 4.15
CA TYR A 33 22.14 5.61 4.57
C TYR A 33 22.36 6.54 5.78
N ILE A 34 23.36 6.27 6.63
CA ILE A 34 23.61 7.06 7.86
C ILE A 34 23.86 8.55 7.58
N ARG A 35 24.34 8.88 6.37
CA ARG A 35 24.55 10.26 5.90
C ARG A 35 23.29 11.12 5.99
N TYR A 36 22.11 10.52 5.81
CA TYR A 36 20.84 11.24 5.91
C TYR A 36 20.56 11.60 7.36
N PHE A 37 20.66 10.64 8.29
CA PHE A 37 20.46 10.91 9.72
C PHE A 37 21.39 12.02 10.23
N VAL A 38 22.69 11.93 9.91
CA VAL A 38 23.68 12.98 10.23
C VAL A 38 23.28 14.31 9.59
N GLY A 39 22.96 14.31 8.29
CA GLY A 39 22.50 15.49 7.55
C GLY A 39 21.30 16.17 8.20
N PHE A 40 20.31 15.40 8.64
CA PHE A 40 19.11 15.91 9.30
C PHE A 40 19.40 16.61 10.63
N ILE A 41 20.41 16.17 11.39
CA ILE A 41 20.82 16.85 12.64
C ILE A 41 21.63 18.11 12.33
N ILE A 42 22.69 17.97 11.53
CA ILE A 42 23.65 19.07 11.34
C ILE A 42 23.09 20.22 10.50
N GLN A 43 22.13 19.97 9.61
CA GLN A 43 21.52 21.04 8.82
C GLN A 43 20.84 22.10 9.71
N PHE A 44 20.21 21.69 10.82
CA PHE A 44 19.60 22.65 11.76
C PHE A 44 20.68 23.37 12.58
N GLN A 45 21.74 22.68 12.98
CA GLN A 45 22.89 23.34 13.65
C GLN A 45 23.53 24.40 12.75
N PHE A 46 23.70 24.08 11.46
CA PHE A 46 24.17 25.05 10.47
C PHE A 46 23.17 26.19 10.32
N HIS A 47 21.88 25.89 10.14
CA HIS A 47 20.85 26.89 9.99
C HIS A 47 20.83 27.87 11.19
N GLU A 48 20.82 27.38 12.43
CA GLU A 48 20.88 28.22 13.64
C GLU A 48 22.11 29.15 13.65
N ALA A 49 23.30 28.60 13.35
CA ALA A 49 24.53 29.38 13.32
C ALA A 49 24.56 30.42 12.19
N LEU A 50 24.06 30.06 11.01
CA LEU A 50 24.00 30.94 9.84
C LEU A 50 22.96 32.05 10.03
N CYS A 51 21.81 31.75 10.62
CA CYS A 51 20.80 32.73 11.01
C CYS A 51 21.34 33.74 12.02
N LYS A 52 22.08 33.27 13.01
CA LYS A 52 22.77 34.15 13.97
C LYS A 52 23.80 35.05 13.26
N ALA A 53 24.54 34.51 12.29
CA ALA A 53 25.50 35.28 11.49
C ALA A 53 24.81 36.30 10.57
N ALA A 54 23.62 35.99 10.05
CA ALA A 54 22.78 36.89 9.28
C ALA A 54 22.10 37.98 10.13
N GLY A 55 22.26 37.96 11.45
CA GLY A 55 21.68 38.93 12.36
C GLY A 55 20.20 38.70 12.68
N HIS A 56 19.63 37.54 12.28
CA HIS A 56 18.22 37.20 12.53
C HIS A 56 17.86 37.31 14.02
N LYS A 57 16.64 37.79 14.29
CA LYS A 57 16.05 37.89 15.63
C LYS A 57 14.68 37.22 15.61
N GLY A 58 14.35 36.52 16.68
CA GLY A 58 13.08 35.82 16.81
C GLY A 58 13.18 34.31 16.55
N PRO A 59 12.05 33.65 16.28
CA PRO A 59 11.99 32.20 16.14
C PRO A 59 12.86 31.69 14.99
N LEU A 60 13.59 30.59 15.23
CA LEU A 60 14.54 30.04 14.26
C LEU A 60 13.85 29.61 12.96
N HIS A 61 12.63 29.06 13.02
CA HIS A 61 11.89 28.60 11.84
C HIS A 61 11.41 29.71 10.90
N GLN A 62 11.56 30.99 11.27
CA GLN A 62 11.23 32.15 10.43
C GLN A 62 12.47 32.78 9.78
N CYS A 63 13.66 32.26 10.09
CA CYS A 63 14.88 32.80 9.54
C CYS A 63 14.99 32.53 8.04
N ASP A 64 15.33 33.57 7.29
CA ASP A 64 15.83 33.48 5.93
C ASP A 64 17.25 34.06 5.88
N ILE A 65 18.18 33.30 5.29
CA ILE A 65 19.59 33.70 5.14
C ILE A 65 19.89 34.29 3.75
N PHE A 66 18.87 34.49 2.92
CA PHE A 66 19.01 35.09 1.60
C PHE A 66 19.79 36.41 1.66
N GLN A 67 20.73 36.58 0.73
CA GLN A 67 21.64 37.73 0.62
C GLN A 67 22.62 37.98 1.79
N SER A 68 22.64 37.15 2.85
CA SER A 68 23.64 37.29 3.92
C SER A 68 25.05 36.86 3.46
N LYS A 69 25.97 37.82 3.37
CA LYS A 69 27.37 37.56 3.00
C LYS A 69 28.13 36.85 4.12
N GLU A 70 27.75 37.12 5.35
CA GLU A 70 28.33 36.61 6.59
C GLU A 70 27.99 35.14 6.75
N ALA A 71 26.73 34.74 6.49
CA ALA A 71 26.33 33.34 6.40
C ALA A 71 27.06 32.63 5.26
N GLY A 72 27.07 33.24 4.06
CA GLY A 72 27.77 32.69 2.90
C GLY A 72 29.27 32.49 3.14
N LYS A 73 29.93 33.41 3.84
CA LYS A 73 31.35 33.32 4.20
C LYS A 73 31.61 32.12 5.11
N ARG A 74 30.82 31.93 6.18
CA ARG A 74 30.98 30.78 7.10
C ARG A 74 30.83 29.45 6.37
N LEU A 75 29.78 29.33 5.56
CA LEU A 75 29.53 28.12 4.78
C LEU A 75 30.65 27.87 3.77
N GLY A 76 31.05 28.91 3.02
CA GLY A 76 32.12 28.85 2.03
C GLY A 76 33.47 28.46 2.64
N ASP A 77 33.85 29.04 3.78
CA ASP A 77 35.11 28.74 4.45
C ASP A 77 35.18 27.29 4.95
N ALA A 78 34.08 26.73 5.44
CA ALA A 78 34.00 25.32 5.80
C ALA A 78 34.05 24.40 4.57
N MET A 79 33.32 24.72 3.49
CA MET A 79 33.32 23.92 2.26
C MET A 79 34.68 23.87 1.57
N LYS A 80 35.48 24.95 1.65
CA LYS A 80 36.86 24.98 1.12
C LYS A 80 37.77 23.91 1.73
N LEU A 81 37.50 23.46 2.96
CA LEU A 81 38.29 22.40 3.58
C LEU A 81 38.10 21.05 2.88
N GLY A 82 36.96 20.80 2.23
CA GLY A 82 36.64 19.51 1.64
C GLY A 82 36.83 18.38 2.65
N TYR A 83 37.70 17.42 2.31
CA TYR A 83 38.09 16.31 3.20
C TYR A 83 39.51 16.45 3.78
N SER A 84 40.12 17.65 3.70
CA SER A 84 41.51 17.86 4.15
C SER A 84 41.70 17.90 5.67
N LYS A 85 40.61 18.08 6.42
CA LYS A 85 40.60 18.20 7.87
C LYS A 85 39.54 17.29 8.49
N PRO A 86 39.71 16.87 9.77
CA PRO A 86 38.64 16.22 10.52
C PRO A 86 37.37 17.08 10.50
N TRP A 87 36.21 16.43 10.29
CA TRP A 87 34.92 17.12 10.20
C TRP A 87 34.59 18.05 11.40
N PRO A 88 35.04 17.81 12.66
CA PRO A 88 34.78 18.73 13.76
C PRO A 88 35.40 20.12 13.55
N GLU A 89 36.49 20.23 12.77
CA GLU A 89 37.07 21.52 12.40
C GLU A 89 36.14 22.31 11.47
N ALA A 90 35.58 21.64 10.46
CA ALA A 90 34.58 22.24 9.57
C ALA A 90 33.28 22.62 10.31
N MET A 91 32.82 21.76 11.22
CA MET A 91 31.68 22.05 12.11
C MET A 91 31.93 23.33 12.93
N LYS A 92 33.13 23.44 13.53
CA LYS A 92 33.51 24.61 14.34
C LYS A 92 33.56 25.91 13.52
N LEU A 93 33.96 25.86 12.25
CA LEU A 93 33.95 27.05 11.38
C LEU A 93 32.54 27.59 11.15
N ILE A 94 31.54 26.72 11.02
CA ILE A 94 30.15 27.13 10.82
C ILE A 94 29.52 27.53 12.16
N THR A 95 29.55 26.63 13.14
CA THR A 95 28.73 26.71 14.35
C THR A 95 29.47 27.25 15.58
N GLY A 96 30.79 27.40 15.52
CA GLY A 96 31.63 27.81 16.65
C GLY A 96 31.95 26.69 17.66
N GLN A 97 31.50 25.47 17.41
CA GLN A 97 31.70 24.31 18.31
C GLN A 97 31.89 23.01 17.49
N PRO A 98 32.55 21.96 18.03
CA PRO A 98 32.96 20.80 17.22
C PRO A 98 31.95 19.64 17.17
N ASN A 99 30.91 19.63 18.00
CA ASN A 99 30.08 18.46 18.24
C ASN A 99 28.79 18.46 17.39
N MET A 100 28.26 17.27 17.08
CA MET A 100 26.89 17.15 16.61
C MET A 100 25.92 17.28 17.79
N SER A 101 24.83 18.01 17.59
CA SER A 101 23.81 18.27 18.60
C SER A 101 22.43 18.41 17.98
N ALA A 102 21.43 17.78 18.58
CA ALA A 102 20.03 17.93 18.19
C ALA A 102 19.40 19.25 18.68
N SER A 103 20.09 20.04 19.51
CA SER A 103 19.53 21.23 20.16
C SER A 103 18.93 22.23 19.17
N ALA A 104 19.61 22.50 18.06
CA ALA A 104 19.11 23.42 17.04
C ALA A 104 17.83 22.91 16.35
N MET A 105 17.74 21.60 16.10
CA MET A 105 16.53 20.98 15.56
C MET A 105 15.36 21.06 16.55
N MET A 106 15.63 20.79 17.84
CA MET A 106 14.63 20.92 18.90
C MET A 106 14.15 22.36 19.05
N ASN A 107 15.06 23.34 18.97
CA ASN A 107 14.72 24.77 18.99
C ASN A 107 13.84 25.16 17.79
N TYR A 108 14.17 24.67 16.59
CA TYR A 108 13.39 24.92 15.37
C TYR A 108 11.95 24.46 15.51
N PHE A 109 11.75 23.21 15.95
CA PHE A 109 10.42 22.59 16.08
C PHE A 109 9.73 22.80 17.42
N LYS A 110 10.33 23.57 18.34
CA LYS A 110 9.77 23.79 19.69
C LYS A 110 8.27 24.19 19.68
N PRO A 111 7.82 25.17 18.87
CA PRO A 111 6.40 25.55 18.85
C PRO A 111 5.48 24.39 18.44
N LEU A 112 5.92 23.56 17.49
CA LEU A 112 5.16 22.39 17.04
C LEU A 112 5.14 21.31 18.12
N LEU A 113 6.26 21.08 18.81
CA LEU A 113 6.32 20.13 19.92
C LEU A 113 5.37 20.52 21.05
N ASP A 114 5.37 21.79 21.46
CA ASP A 114 4.49 22.29 22.52
C ASP A 114 3.00 22.14 22.11
N TRP A 115 2.68 22.40 20.85
CA TRP A 115 1.33 22.20 20.31
C TRP A 115 0.92 20.72 20.29
N LEU A 116 1.79 19.83 19.79
CA LEU A 116 1.53 18.39 19.73
C LEU A 116 1.32 17.77 21.11
N LEU A 117 2.11 18.17 22.10
CA LEU A 117 1.94 17.70 23.48
C LEU A 117 0.59 18.11 24.06
N THR A 118 0.15 19.34 23.77
CA THR A 118 -1.17 19.83 24.19
C THR A 118 -2.29 19.03 23.54
N GLU A 119 -2.21 18.83 22.22
CA GLU A 119 -3.28 18.18 21.46
C GLU A 119 -3.37 16.68 21.76
N ASN A 120 -2.24 15.99 21.85
CA ASN A 120 -2.19 14.59 22.27
C ASN A 120 -2.74 14.42 23.69
N GLY A 121 -2.41 15.35 24.61
CA GLY A 121 -2.96 15.35 25.96
C GLY A 121 -4.48 15.57 25.98
N ARG A 122 -4.99 16.46 25.14
CA ARG A 122 -6.44 16.72 25.00
C ARG A 122 -7.21 15.48 24.54
N HIS A 123 -6.60 14.68 23.68
CA HIS A 123 -7.18 13.44 23.15
C HIS A 123 -6.87 12.18 23.96
N GLY A 124 -6.00 12.28 24.98
CA GLY A 124 -5.58 11.13 25.77
C GLY A 124 -4.77 10.11 24.97
N GLU A 125 -4.02 10.58 23.96
CA GLU A 125 -3.21 9.72 23.10
C GLU A 125 -2.10 9.02 23.89
N GLN A 126 -1.93 7.73 23.63
CA GLN A 126 -0.84 6.97 24.23
C GLN A 126 0.41 7.06 23.36
N LEU A 127 1.46 7.73 23.86
CA LEU A 127 2.71 7.86 23.13
C LEU A 127 3.43 6.51 23.02
N GLY A 128 3.91 6.21 21.80
CA GLY A 128 4.53 4.93 21.48
C GLY A 128 3.49 3.87 21.06
N TRP A 129 3.91 2.62 21.06
CA TRP A 129 3.11 1.49 20.59
C TRP A 129 3.23 0.31 21.57
N PRO A 130 2.62 0.39 22.77
CA PRO A 130 2.71 -0.68 23.77
C PRO A 130 2.10 -2.00 23.28
N GLN A 131 1.08 -1.93 22.43
CA GLN A 131 0.54 -3.08 21.69
C GLN A 131 1.42 -3.37 20.45
N TYR A 132 2.69 -3.65 20.67
CA TYR A 132 3.69 -3.78 19.60
C TYR A 132 3.50 -4.99 18.69
N ASN A 133 2.69 -5.97 19.11
CA ASN A 133 2.32 -7.16 18.33
C ASN A 133 1.09 -6.93 17.43
N TRP A 134 0.46 -5.75 17.51
CA TRP A 134 -0.69 -5.42 16.68
C TRP A 134 -0.32 -5.41 15.20
N THR A 135 -1.17 -6.02 14.36
CA THR A 135 -1.11 -5.94 12.90
C THR A 135 -2.52 -5.84 12.34
N PRO A 136 -2.73 -5.28 11.13
CA PRO A 136 -4.06 -5.25 10.53
C PRO A 136 -4.70 -6.65 10.36
N ASP A 137 -3.88 -7.67 10.09
CA ASP A 137 -4.34 -9.07 9.94
C ASP A 137 -4.77 -9.72 11.27
N SER A 138 -4.19 -9.31 12.41
CA SER A 138 -4.58 -9.88 13.71
C SER A 138 -6.02 -9.54 14.08
N VAL A 139 -6.51 -8.36 13.68
CA VAL A 139 -7.90 -7.94 13.88
C VAL A 139 -8.86 -8.80 13.06
N ARG A 140 -8.46 -9.24 11.86
CA ARG A 140 -9.29 -10.10 11.01
C ARG A 140 -9.43 -11.52 11.59
N SER A 141 -8.41 -11.99 12.29
CA SER A 141 -8.41 -13.29 13.00
C SER A 141 -9.17 -13.25 14.33
N GLU A 142 -9.09 -12.16 15.09
CA GLU A 142 -9.87 -11.98 16.33
C GLU A 142 -11.35 -11.70 16.05
N ALA A 143 -11.68 -10.96 14.99
CA ALA A 143 -13.07 -10.77 14.54
C ALA A 143 -13.74 -12.08 14.06
N SER A 144 -12.96 -13.14 13.82
CA SER A 144 -13.46 -14.50 13.53
C SER A 144 -13.78 -15.34 14.78
N PHE A 145 -13.58 -14.85 16.00
CA PHE A 145 -14.07 -15.51 17.22
C PHE A 145 -14.60 -14.48 18.24
N PRO A 146 -15.93 -14.31 18.31
CA PRO A 146 -16.80 -15.31 18.92
C PRO A 146 -17.76 -15.92 17.89
N GLY A 147 -17.37 -17.06 17.33
CA GLY A 147 -18.13 -17.77 16.31
C GLY A 147 -19.36 -18.45 16.89
N ASN A 148 -20.46 -17.71 17.01
CA ASN A 148 -21.77 -18.29 16.70
C ASN A 148 -21.69 -18.60 15.19
N GLY A 149 -21.79 -19.88 14.79
CA GLY A 149 -21.44 -20.43 13.46
C GLY A 149 -22.10 -19.78 12.25
N ARG A 150 -21.75 -18.52 11.96
CA ARG A 150 -22.28 -17.71 10.87
C ARG A 150 -21.20 -17.47 9.83
N VAL A 151 -21.56 -17.68 8.57
CA VAL A 151 -20.72 -17.57 7.38
C VAL A 151 -21.31 -16.51 6.45
N ASN A 152 -20.46 -15.87 5.64
CA ASN A 152 -20.91 -14.91 4.64
C ASN A 152 -21.31 -15.64 3.34
N PHE A 153 -22.58 -15.56 2.94
CA PHE A 153 -23.12 -16.15 1.72
C PHE A 153 -23.82 -15.05 0.90
N LEU A 154 -23.29 -14.74 -0.29
CA LEU A 154 -23.78 -13.68 -1.20
C LEU A 154 -23.92 -12.29 -0.55
N GLY A 155 -23.01 -11.93 0.37
CA GLY A 155 -23.05 -10.65 1.08
C GLY A 155 -24.00 -10.63 2.28
N LEU A 156 -24.64 -11.76 2.62
CA LEU A 156 -25.48 -11.92 3.80
C LEU A 156 -24.75 -12.74 4.87
N ASN A 157 -24.90 -12.35 6.14
CA ASN A 157 -24.32 -13.05 7.28
C ASN A 157 -25.34 -14.09 7.82
N LEU A 158 -25.19 -15.34 7.37
CA LEU A 158 -26.14 -16.45 7.61
C LEU A 158 -25.51 -17.54 8.48
N GLU A 159 -26.33 -18.31 9.18
CA GLU A 159 -25.86 -19.49 9.89
C GLU A 159 -25.35 -20.56 8.90
N GLU A 160 -24.39 -21.39 9.31
CA GLU A 160 -23.73 -22.37 8.41
C GLU A 160 -24.74 -23.32 7.73
N GLN A 161 -25.79 -23.71 8.45
CA GLN A 161 -26.89 -24.51 7.90
C GLN A 161 -27.68 -23.76 6.81
N GLN A 162 -27.97 -22.48 7.04
CA GLN A 162 -28.70 -21.65 6.08
C GLN A 162 -27.91 -21.42 4.80
N ALA A 163 -26.59 -21.20 4.91
CA ALA A 163 -25.71 -21.06 3.76
C ALA A 163 -25.63 -22.35 2.93
N ARG A 164 -25.59 -23.52 3.59
CA ARG A 164 -25.59 -24.82 2.93
C ARG A 164 -26.89 -25.04 2.15
N VAL A 165 -28.03 -24.72 2.73
CA VAL A 165 -29.33 -24.78 2.03
C VAL A 165 -29.35 -23.81 0.84
N GLY A 166 -28.89 -22.57 1.02
CA GLY A 166 -28.78 -21.60 -0.06
C GLY A 166 -27.93 -22.09 -1.23
N GLN A 167 -26.80 -22.74 -0.95
CA GLN A 167 -25.94 -23.33 -1.97
C GLN A 167 -26.64 -24.44 -2.76
N TRP A 168 -27.37 -25.34 -2.09
CA TRP A 168 -28.14 -26.40 -2.76
C TRP A 168 -29.28 -25.82 -3.60
N VAL A 169 -30.00 -24.81 -3.09
CA VAL A 169 -31.09 -24.14 -3.84
C VAL A 169 -30.56 -23.49 -5.11
N LEU A 170 -29.42 -22.78 -5.05
CA LEU A 170 -28.81 -22.19 -6.23
C LEU A 170 -28.32 -23.25 -7.22
N LEU A 171 -27.76 -24.36 -6.73
CA LEU A 171 -27.34 -25.47 -7.59
C LEU A 171 -28.55 -26.07 -8.33
N PHE A 172 -29.66 -26.33 -7.63
CA PHE A 172 -30.88 -26.85 -8.25
C PHE A 172 -31.48 -25.86 -9.25
N LEU A 173 -31.56 -24.58 -8.92
CA LEU A 173 -32.01 -23.54 -9.84
C LEU A 173 -31.12 -23.47 -11.09
N GLY A 174 -29.79 -23.51 -10.91
CA GLY A 174 -28.83 -23.51 -12.03
C GLY A 174 -28.98 -24.73 -12.94
N VAL A 175 -29.10 -25.92 -12.36
CA VAL A 175 -29.32 -27.17 -13.12
C VAL A 175 -30.67 -27.14 -13.85
N ALA A 176 -31.74 -26.70 -13.20
CA ALA A 176 -33.06 -26.60 -13.81
C ALA A 176 -33.06 -25.62 -15.00
N LEU A 177 -32.38 -24.47 -14.86
CA LEU A 177 -32.24 -23.49 -15.93
C LEU A 177 -31.43 -24.06 -17.11
N LEU A 178 -30.38 -24.83 -16.81
CA LEU A 178 -29.55 -25.49 -17.81
C LEU A 178 -30.33 -26.59 -18.57
N VAL A 179 -31.14 -27.38 -17.87
CA VAL A 179 -32.02 -28.38 -18.52
C VAL A 179 -33.11 -27.70 -19.35
N ALA A 180 -33.72 -26.62 -18.85
CA ALA A 180 -34.74 -25.88 -19.59
C ALA A 180 -34.16 -25.26 -20.88
N THR A 181 -32.97 -24.68 -20.82
CA THR A 181 -32.29 -24.12 -22.00
C THR A 181 -31.87 -25.19 -23.00
N LEU A 182 -31.38 -26.35 -22.54
CA LEU A 182 -31.12 -27.51 -23.40
C LEU A 182 -32.41 -28.07 -24.04
N GLY A 183 -33.50 -28.15 -23.29
CA GLY A 183 -34.80 -28.58 -23.81
C GLY A 183 -35.39 -27.60 -24.84
N LEU A 184 -35.27 -26.29 -24.59
CA LEU A 184 -35.72 -25.25 -25.51
C LEU A 184 -34.91 -25.27 -26.80
N THR A 185 -33.58 -25.42 -26.71
CA THR A 185 -32.71 -25.51 -27.88
C THR A 185 -32.97 -26.79 -28.68
N GLN A 186 -33.17 -27.94 -28.03
CA GLN A 186 -33.58 -29.18 -28.69
C GLN A 186 -34.93 -29.04 -29.39
N ARG A 187 -35.93 -28.41 -28.77
CA ARG A 187 -37.23 -28.14 -29.41
C ARG A 187 -37.09 -27.22 -30.61
N LEU A 188 -36.34 -26.12 -30.49
CA LEU A 188 -36.10 -25.18 -31.59
C LEU A 188 -35.38 -25.87 -32.76
N PHE A 189 -34.41 -26.74 -32.46
CA PHE A 189 -33.70 -27.53 -33.46
C PHE A 189 -34.61 -28.56 -34.15
N SER A 190 -35.47 -29.25 -33.39
CA SER A 190 -36.44 -30.21 -33.93
C SER A 190 -37.50 -29.54 -34.83
N ILE A 191 -38.02 -28.37 -34.43
CA ILE A 191 -38.95 -27.59 -35.26
C ILE A 191 -38.28 -27.11 -36.54
N ARG A 192 -37.01 -26.66 -36.47
CA ARG A 192 -36.23 -26.25 -37.64
C ARG A 192 -35.94 -27.43 -38.58
N SER A 193 -35.66 -28.61 -38.04
CA SER A 193 -35.47 -29.86 -38.79
C SER A 193 -36.76 -30.29 -39.52
N HIS A 194 -37.91 -30.26 -38.83
CA HIS A 194 -39.21 -30.61 -39.44
C HIS A 194 -39.66 -29.62 -40.52
N SER A 195 -39.31 -28.33 -40.40
CA SER A 195 -39.56 -27.31 -41.43
C SER A 195 -38.81 -27.58 -42.74
N ILE A 196 -37.61 -28.17 -42.67
CA ILE A 196 -36.76 -28.47 -43.83
C ILE A 196 -37.23 -29.74 -44.59
N HIS A 197 -38.01 -30.63 -43.97
CA HIS A 197 -38.40 -31.93 -44.53
C HIS A 197 -39.83 -32.01 -45.12
N ARG A 198 -40.41 -30.91 -45.61
CA ARG A 198 -41.68 -30.96 -46.36
C ARG A 198 -41.41 -30.90 -47.88
N PRO A 199 -41.47 -32.00 -48.65
CA PRO A 199 -41.29 -31.95 -50.09
C PRO A 199 -42.58 -31.58 -50.82
N HIS A 200 -42.45 -30.74 -51.85
CA HIS A 200 -43.46 -30.50 -52.89
C HIS A 200 -43.80 -31.81 -53.61
N ARG A 201 -45.10 -32.03 -53.88
CA ARG A 201 -45.64 -33.20 -54.60
C ARG A 201 -45.66 -32.93 -56.11
N GLY A 202 -45.05 -33.80 -56.91
CA GLY A 202 -45.18 -33.92 -58.38
C GLY A 202 -45.03 -35.39 -58.80
N PRO A 203 -45.66 -35.87 -59.90
CA PRO A 203 -46.16 -37.25 -60.01
C PRO A 203 -45.15 -38.29 -60.51
N GLN A 204 -45.38 -39.55 -60.11
CA GLN A 204 -44.62 -40.77 -60.42
C GLN A 204 -44.95 -41.36 -61.81
N PHE A 205 -43.94 -41.87 -62.51
CA PHE A 205 -44.06 -42.85 -63.59
C PHE A 205 -43.40 -44.16 -63.14
N GLY A 206 -44.15 -45.26 -63.16
CA GLY A 206 -43.70 -46.61 -62.80
C GLY A 206 -43.12 -47.36 -64.01
N SER A 207 -42.21 -48.29 -63.73
CA SER A 207 -41.69 -49.26 -64.69
C SER A 207 -42.09 -50.68 -64.28
N GLU A 208 -42.72 -51.41 -65.19
CA GLU A 208 -43.07 -52.83 -65.02
C GLU A 208 -42.20 -53.69 -65.96
N VAL A 209 -41.29 -54.45 -65.34
CA VAL A 209 -40.94 -55.88 -65.53
C VAL A 209 -40.99 -56.50 -66.95
N GLU A 210 -39.78 -56.80 -67.44
CA GLU A 210 -39.23 -58.13 -67.84
C GLU A 210 -39.78 -58.96 -69.03
N LEU A 211 -38.83 -59.66 -69.64
CA LEU A 211 -38.80 -60.30 -70.95
C LEU A 211 -39.36 -61.73 -71.02
N ARG A 212 -39.90 -62.05 -72.21
CA ARG A 212 -39.89 -63.33 -72.96
C ARG A 212 -40.58 -64.57 -72.37
N HIS A 213 -41.45 -65.19 -73.18
CA HIS A 213 -41.06 -66.24 -74.13
C HIS A 213 -42.19 -66.65 -75.10
N SER A 214 -41.75 -67.00 -76.32
CA SER A 214 -42.25 -67.94 -77.35
C SER A 214 -43.74 -68.21 -77.53
#